data_AF-A0A813IIK9-F1
#
_entry.id   AF-A0A813IIK9-F1
#
_cell.length_a   1.000
_cell.length_b   1.000
_cell.length_c   1.000
_cell.angle_alpha   90.00
_cell.angle_beta   90.00
_cell.angle_gamma   90.00
#
_symmetry.space_group_name_H-M   'P 1'
#
loop_
_entity.id
_entity.type
_entity.pdbx_description
1 polymer ?
#
loop_
_entity_poly.entity_id
_entity_poly.type
_entity_poly.pdbx_seq_one_letter_code
_entity_poly.pdbx_strand_id
1 'polypeptide(L)'
;MAVLTFCYTDLLGTTATFFAVAKSAGLTDSKGNLLAARQNMAYLADGLAAVVGSMLGVSTVETFGESMAGVQEGGKTGLTAVITGLCFLLALPFAPLASAVPPLASAPILCLLGAVMFGEGVRGVAWEDKEEALPAFLMVAVATLTFNLGAGIIAGLLLWLAIQTVLAPRRLRAGSSPCMRIKSLWNDATSESEYEKMPAKTPLPSEEPAEIRTVGPEVYGVI
;
A
#
# COMPACT_ATOMS: atom_id res chain seq x y z
N MET A 1 -26.60 2.83 0.53
CA MET A 1 -25.74 1.62 0.57
C MET A 1 -24.54 1.75 -0.35
N ALA A 2 -24.71 1.97 -1.66
CA ALA A 2 -23.58 2.10 -2.59
C ALA A 2 -22.52 3.13 -2.17
N VAL A 3 -22.92 4.32 -1.72
CA VAL A 3 -21.99 5.38 -1.27
C VAL A 3 -21.09 4.92 -0.11
N LEU A 4 -21.63 4.18 0.86
CA LEU A 4 -20.83 3.65 1.97
C LEU A 4 -19.89 2.54 1.49
N THR A 5 -20.35 1.69 0.57
CA THR A 5 -19.52 0.62 -0.01
C THR A 5 -18.35 1.17 -0.81
N PHE A 6 -18.58 2.19 -1.63
CA PHE A 6 -17.52 2.88 -2.35
C PHE A 6 -16.55 3.56 -1.39
N CYS A 7 -17.05 4.33 -0.42
CA CYS A 7 -16.20 5.05 0.53
C CYS A 7 -15.24 4.13 1.31
N TYR A 8 -15.71 3.00 1.85
CA TYR A 8 -14.78 2.11 2.56
C TYR A 8 -13.85 1.38 1.59
N THR A 9 -14.30 1.02 0.39
CA THR A 9 -13.46 0.29 -0.58
C THR A 9 -12.35 1.20 -1.09
N ASP A 10 -12.68 2.46 -1.38
CA ASP A 10 -11.77 3.53 -1.78
C ASP A 10 -10.74 3.82 -0.67
N LEU A 11 -11.19 3.97 0.59
CA LEU A 11 -10.29 4.16 1.72
C LEU A 11 -9.31 2.98 1.89
N LEU A 12 -9.81 1.74 1.84
CA LEU A 12 -8.97 0.55 1.99
C LEU A 12 -8.00 0.36 0.80
N GLY A 13 -8.46 0.68 -0.42
CA GLY A 13 -7.65 0.65 -1.64
C GLY A 13 -6.51 1.67 -1.58
N THR A 14 -6.83 2.94 -1.34
CA THR A 14 -5.87 4.03 -1.17
C THR A 14 -4.86 3.74 -0.06
N THR A 15 -5.30 3.20 1.10
CA THR A 15 -4.35 2.83 2.16
C THR A 15 -3.36 1.75 1.71
N ALA A 16 -3.83 0.73 1.00
CA ALA A 16 -2.99 -0.37 0.53
C ALA A 16 -1.97 0.10 -0.52
N THR A 17 -2.43 0.89 -1.50
CA THR A 17 -1.56 1.45 -2.55
C THR A 17 -0.57 2.46 -1.98
N PHE A 18 -0.98 3.34 -1.07
CA PHE A 18 -0.05 4.25 -0.39
C PHE A 18 1.03 3.52 0.37
N PHE A 19 0.68 2.46 1.10
CA PHE A 19 1.68 1.67 1.81
C PHE A 19 2.66 1.00 0.84
N ALA A 20 2.16 0.42 -0.25
CA ALA A 20 2.98 -0.22 -1.28
C ALA A 20 3.92 0.78 -1.99
N VAL A 21 3.41 1.97 -2.34
CA VAL A 21 4.17 3.05 -2.97
C VAL A 21 5.21 3.62 -2.03
N ALA A 22 4.86 3.88 -0.76
CA ALA A 22 5.78 4.43 0.22
C ALA A 22 6.93 3.46 0.55
N LYS A 23 6.62 2.16 0.63
CA LYS A 23 7.64 1.10 0.75
C LYS A 23 8.57 1.09 -0.46
N SER A 24 8.02 1.15 -1.68
CA SER A 24 8.81 1.25 -2.92
C SER A 24 9.64 2.54 -3.03
N ALA A 25 9.15 3.64 -2.45
CA ALA A 25 9.84 4.93 -2.42
C ALA A 25 10.97 4.99 -1.38
N GLY A 26 10.98 4.09 -0.40
CA GLY A 26 11.84 4.16 0.78
C GLY A 26 11.44 5.30 1.74
N LEU A 27 10.14 5.65 1.78
CA LEU A 27 9.58 6.70 2.64
C LEU A 27 8.98 6.13 3.95
N THR A 28 9.42 4.94 4.34
CA THR A 28 9.07 4.28 5.59
C THR A 28 10.12 4.55 6.66
N ASP A 29 9.71 4.75 7.91
CA ASP A 29 10.60 4.84 9.07
C ASP A 29 11.40 3.53 9.27
N SER A 30 12.45 3.57 10.08
CA SER A 30 13.26 2.45 10.57
C SER A 30 12.45 1.24 11.08
N LYS A 31 11.22 1.48 11.56
CA LYS A 31 10.25 0.45 12.01
C LYS A 31 9.32 -0.07 10.91
N GLY A 32 9.45 0.40 9.67
CA GLY A 32 8.58 0.06 8.54
C GLY A 32 7.23 0.79 8.52
N ASN A 33 7.04 1.77 9.40
CA ASN A 33 5.83 2.59 9.46
C ASN A 33 5.90 3.75 8.47
N LEU A 34 4.74 4.16 7.94
CA LEU A 34 4.66 5.39 7.15
C LEU A 34 4.90 6.60 8.06
N LEU A 35 5.67 7.59 7.63
CA LEU A 35 5.90 8.82 8.40
C LEU A 35 4.56 9.51 8.72
N ALA A 36 4.07 9.43 9.97
CA ALA A 36 2.74 9.90 10.36
C ALA A 36 2.44 11.35 9.98
N ALA A 37 3.44 12.23 10.04
CA ALA A 37 3.29 13.66 9.71
C ALA A 37 2.82 13.92 8.26
N ARG A 38 2.92 12.93 7.35
CA ARG A 38 2.53 13.08 5.93
C ARG A 38 1.32 12.24 5.52
N GLN A 39 0.89 11.30 6.35
CA GLN A 39 -0.23 10.42 6.03
C GLN A 39 -1.55 11.20 5.92
N ASN A 40 -1.81 12.11 6.87
CA ASN A 40 -3.03 12.92 6.89
C ASN A 40 -3.14 13.80 5.64
N MET A 41 -2.02 14.40 5.20
CA MET A 41 -1.99 15.19 3.97
C MET A 41 -2.19 14.34 2.72
N ALA A 42 -1.68 13.09 2.69
CA ALA A 42 -1.90 12.18 1.58
C ALA A 42 -3.38 11.78 1.43
N TYR A 43 -4.04 11.41 2.54
CA TYR A 43 -5.48 11.11 2.53
C TYR A 43 -6.35 12.32 2.21
N LEU A 44 -5.96 13.52 2.68
CA LEU A 44 -6.65 14.76 2.29
C LEU A 44 -6.50 15.06 0.81
N ALA A 45 -5.31 14.83 0.23
CA ALA A 45 -5.08 15.02 -1.19
C ALA A 45 -5.89 14.03 -2.04
N ASP A 46 -5.96 12.76 -1.64
CA ASP A 46 -6.77 11.73 -2.29
C ASP A 46 -8.27 12.06 -2.23
N GLY A 47 -8.79 12.41 -1.04
CA GLY A 47 -10.19 12.81 -0.88
C GLY A 47 -10.54 14.08 -1.68
N LEU A 48 -9.65 15.07 -1.72
CA LEU A 48 -9.84 16.25 -2.57
C LEU A 48 -9.81 15.89 -4.06
N ALA A 49 -8.90 15.01 -4.48
CA ALA A 49 -8.83 14.54 -5.86
C ALA A 49 -10.10 13.78 -6.27
N ALA A 50 -10.64 12.93 -5.40
CA ALA A 50 -11.90 12.21 -5.63
C ALA A 50 -13.10 13.17 -5.74
N VAL A 51 -13.18 14.19 -4.87
CA VAL A 51 -14.23 15.22 -4.94
C VAL A 51 -14.11 16.05 -6.22
N VAL A 52 -12.92 16.57 -6.53
CA VAL A 52 -12.70 17.37 -7.75
C VAL A 52 -12.95 16.53 -9.00
N GLY A 53 -12.48 15.28 -9.04
CA GLY A 53 -12.70 14.36 -10.15
C GLY A 53 -14.18 14.09 -10.39
N SER A 54 -14.92 13.74 -9.33
CA SER A 54 -16.36 13.51 -9.44
C SER A 54 -17.15 14.76 -9.85
N MET A 55 -16.74 15.96 -9.40
CA MET A 55 -17.32 17.22 -9.85
C MET A 55 -17.07 17.51 -11.34
N LEU A 56 -15.93 17.06 -11.87
CA LEU A 56 -15.59 17.15 -13.30
C LEU A 56 -16.27 16.06 -14.14
N GLY A 57 -17.06 15.17 -13.52
CA GLY A 57 -17.83 14.13 -14.20
C GLY A 57 -17.05 12.86 -14.52
N VAL A 58 -15.85 12.68 -13.96
CA VAL A 58 -15.11 11.42 -14.02
C VAL A 58 -15.42 10.54 -12.80
N SER A 59 -15.11 9.24 -12.89
CA SER A 59 -15.18 8.34 -11.73
C SER A 59 -14.26 8.82 -10.61
N THR A 60 -14.43 8.26 -9.40
CA THR A 60 -13.53 8.52 -8.28
C THR A 60 -12.08 8.28 -8.70
N VAL A 61 -11.22 9.23 -8.37
CA VAL A 61 -9.79 9.17 -8.68
C VAL A 61 -9.12 8.49 -7.51
N GLU A 62 -8.41 7.41 -7.78
CA GLU A 62 -7.65 6.63 -6.79
C GLU A 62 -6.17 6.64 -7.17
N THR A 63 -5.32 6.33 -6.21
CA THR A 63 -3.88 6.17 -6.41
C THR A 63 -3.54 4.86 -7.12
N PHE A 64 -2.91 4.96 -8.29
CA PHE A 64 -2.58 3.79 -9.11
C PHE A 64 -1.28 3.09 -8.68
N GLY A 65 -1.34 1.76 -8.51
CA GLY A 65 -0.19 0.94 -8.09
C GLY A 65 0.94 0.90 -9.13
N GLU A 66 0.62 1.08 -10.40
CA GLU A 66 1.57 1.13 -11.51
C GLU A 66 2.53 2.32 -11.39
N SER A 67 2.15 3.37 -10.65
CA SER A 67 3.03 4.50 -10.34
C SER A 67 4.27 4.10 -9.54
N MET A 68 4.26 2.92 -8.89
CA MET A 68 5.43 2.37 -8.19
C MET A 68 6.64 2.20 -9.12
N ALA A 69 6.42 1.83 -10.39
CA ALA A 69 7.51 1.69 -11.36
C ALA A 69 8.22 3.05 -11.58
N GLY A 70 7.44 4.14 -11.72
CA GLY A 70 8.00 5.48 -11.86
C GLY A 70 8.73 5.96 -10.60
N VAL A 71 8.28 5.54 -9.42
CA VAL A 71 8.96 5.81 -8.15
C VAL A 71 10.29 5.06 -8.03
N GLN A 72 10.33 3.80 -8.49
CA GLN A 72 11.55 2.98 -8.52
C GLN A 72 12.59 3.54 -9.50
N GLU A 73 12.16 4.15 -10.61
CA GLU A 73 13.03 4.87 -11.54
C GLU A 73 13.52 6.23 -11.01
N GLY A 74 13.08 6.65 -9.81
CA GLY A 74 13.55 7.86 -9.13
C GLY A 74 12.51 8.99 -9.05
N GLY A 75 11.28 8.78 -9.51
CA GLY A 75 10.18 9.75 -9.47
C GLY A 75 9.56 9.94 -8.09
N LYS A 76 10.36 10.38 -7.11
CA LYS A 76 9.97 10.47 -5.68
C LYS A 76 9.40 11.83 -5.24
N THR A 77 9.09 12.74 -6.18
CA THR A 77 8.67 14.11 -5.87
C THR A 77 7.28 14.40 -6.42
N GLY A 78 6.52 15.30 -5.80
CA GLY A 78 5.22 15.72 -6.35
C GLY A 78 5.32 16.37 -7.74
N LEU A 79 6.50 16.89 -8.11
CA LEU A 79 6.73 17.46 -9.43
C LEU A 79 6.62 16.40 -10.54
N THR A 80 7.01 15.15 -10.28
CA THR A 80 6.84 14.08 -11.29
C THR A 80 5.37 13.81 -11.53
N ALA A 81 4.53 13.77 -10.48
CA ALA A 81 3.09 13.63 -10.62
C ALA A 81 2.46 14.78 -11.44
N VAL A 82 2.90 16.03 -11.21
CA VAL A 82 2.42 17.20 -11.98
C VAL A 82 2.84 17.12 -13.44
N ILE A 83 4.09 16.76 -13.73
CA ILE A 83 4.59 16.62 -15.11
C ILE A 83 3.84 15.49 -15.81
N THR A 84 3.67 14.33 -15.17
CA THR A 84 2.90 13.21 -15.71
C THR A 84 1.46 13.63 -16.02
N GLY A 85 0.79 14.35 -15.11
CA GLY A 85 -0.55 14.88 -15.33
C GLY A 85 -0.61 15.87 -16.51
N LEU A 86 0.38 16.75 -16.66
CA LEU A 86 0.47 17.67 -17.79
C LEU A 86 0.70 16.92 -19.11
N CYS A 87 1.54 15.88 -19.12
CA CYS A 87 1.72 15.02 -20.28
C CYS A 87 0.41 14.31 -20.67
N PHE A 88 -0.37 13.83 -19.70
CA PHE A 88 -1.71 13.27 -19.96
C PHE A 88 -2.67 14.32 -20.53
N LEU A 89 -2.62 15.56 -20.04
CA LEU A 89 -3.43 16.66 -20.58
C LEU A 89 -3.06 16.97 -22.04
N LEU A 90 -1.77 16.97 -22.36
CA LEU A 90 -1.27 17.12 -23.73
C LEU A 90 -1.58 15.91 -24.62
N ALA A 91 -1.78 14.73 -24.02
CA ALA A 91 -2.17 13.51 -24.72
C ALA A 91 -3.67 13.46 -25.08
N LEU A 92 -4.53 14.27 -24.44
CA LEU A 92 -5.98 14.31 -24.73
C LEU A 92 -6.36 14.48 -26.21
N PRO A 93 -5.74 15.37 -27.02
CA PRO A 93 -6.04 15.44 -28.46
C PRO A 93 -5.69 14.15 -29.22
N PHE A 94 -4.81 13.29 -28.66
CA PHE A 94 -4.47 11.97 -29.20
C PHE A 94 -5.33 10.84 -28.64
N ALA A 95 -6.24 11.10 -27.68
CA ALA A 95 -7.20 10.12 -27.19
C ALA A 95 -7.99 9.37 -28.28
N PRO A 96 -8.45 9.99 -29.39
CA PRO A 96 -9.13 9.26 -30.47
C PRO A 96 -8.23 8.24 -31.19
N LEU A 97 -6.91 8.39 -31.12
CA LEU A 97 -5.98 7.38 -31.65
C LEU A 97 -5.96 6.13 -30.74
N ALA A 98 -6.09 6.32 -29.43
CA ALA A 98 -6.16 5.22 -28.47
C ALA A 98 -7.51 4.48 -28.56
N SER A 99 -8.62 5.17 -28.85
CA SER A 99 -9.93 4.53 -29.03
C SER A 99 -10.07 3.75 -30.34
N ALA A 100 -9.14 3.94 -31.30
CA ALA A 100 -9.08 3.15 -32.52
C ALA A 100 -8.60 1.69 -32.29
N VAL A 101 -8.02 1.40 -31.11
CA VAL A 101 -7.54 0.06 -30.76
C VAL A 101 -8.75 -0.85 -30.46
N PRO A 102 -8.92 -1.98 -31.18
CA PRO A 102 -10.03 -2.89 -30.93
C PRO A 102 -9.98 -3.47 -29.52
N PRO A 103 -11.13 -3.66 -28.83
CA PRO A 103 -11.17 -4.30 -27.50
C PRO A 103 -10.57 -5.71 -27.48
N LEU A 104 -10.60 -6.41 -28.62
CA LEU A 104 -10.00 -7.74 -28.76
C LEU A 104 -8.47 -7.71 -28.62
N ALA A 105 -7.82 -6.57 -28.90
CA ALA A 105 -6.38 -6.39 -28.75
C ALA A 105 -5.97 -6.02 -27.31
N SER A 106 -6.85 -5.34 -26.55
CA SER A 106 -6.56 -4.94 -25.17
C SER A 106 -6.87 -6.04 -24.15
N ALA A 107 -7.81 -6.94 -24.44
CA ALA A 107 -8.16 -8.07 -23.58
C ALA A 107 -6.97 -8.94 -23.11
N PRO A 108 -6.06 -9.42 -23.99
CA PRO A 108 -4.92 -10.23 -23.55
C PRO A 108 -3.91 -9.44 -22.71
N ILE A 109 -3.78 -8.13 -22.98
CA ILE A 109 -2.89 -7.24 -22.23
C ILE A 109 -3.39 -7.10 -20.78
N LEU A 110 -4.68 -6.91 -20.59
CA LEU A 110 -5.29 -6.83 -19.25
C LEU A 110 -5.20 -8.17 -18.49
N CYS A 111 -5.33 -9.30 -19.18
CA CYS A 111 -5.14 -10.62 -18.56
C CYS A 111 -3.69 -10.82 -18.09
N LEU A 112 -2.72 -10.43 -18.91
CA LEU A 112 -1.30 -10.50 -18.57
C LEU A 112 -0.98 -9.58 -17.39
N LEU A 113 -1.47 -8.34 -17.41
CA LEU A 113 -1.27 -7.37 -16.34
C LEU A 113 -1.82 -7.91 -15.01
N GLY A 114 -3.04 -8.44 -15.02
CA GLY A 114 -3.64 -9.07 -13.85
C GLY A 114 -2.80 -10.24 -13.32
N ALA A 115 -2.24 -11.08 -14.19
CA ALA A 115 -1.36 -12.18 -13.79
C ALA A 115 -0.05 -11.69 -13.17
N VAL A 116 0.56 -10.63 -13.72
CA VAL A 116 1.80 -10.04 -13.20
C VAL A 116 1.55 -9.39 -11.84
N MET A 117 0.52 -8.55 -11.71
CA MET A 117 0.18 -7.88 -10.45
C MET A 117 -0.18 -8.89 -9.36
N PHE A 118 -0.93 -9.94 -9.69
CA PHE A 118 -1.25 -11.01 -8.76
C PHE A 118 0.01 -11.76 -8.29
N GLY A 119 0.92 -12.07 -9.23
CA GLY A 119 2.18 -12.75 -8.92
C GLY A 119 3.07 -11.95 -7.97
N GLU A 120 3.19 -10.64 -8.16
CA GLU A 120 3.96 -9.77 -7.26
C GLU A 120 3.29 -9.64 -5.89
N GLY A 121 1.97 -9.46 -5.84
CA GLY A 121 1.23 -9.37 -4.59
C GLY A 121 1.34 -10.64 -3.73
N VAL A 122 1.18 -11.81 -4.35
CA VAL A 122 1.27 -13.12 -3.68
C VAL A 122 2.68 -13.39 -3.16
N ARG A 123 3.73 -12.98 -3.88
CA ARG A 123 5.13 -13.14 -3.42
C ARG A 123 5.46 -12.35 -2.16
N GLY A 124 4.74 -11.27 -1.89
CA GLY A 124 4.93 -10.45 -0.69
C GLY A 124 4.44 -11.08 0.61
N VAL A 125 3.70 -12.19 0.55
CA VAL A 125 3.08 -12.85 1.72
C VAL A 125 4.01 -13.94 2.27
N ALA A 126 4.19 -13.98 3.59
CA ALA A 126 4.93 -15.05 4.27
C ALA A 126 4.09 -16.35 4.33
N TRP A 127 4.12 -17.15 3.27
CA TRP A 127 3.35 -18.40 3.16
C TRP A 127 3.71 -19.47 4.19
N GLU A 128 4.90 -19.37 4.80
CA GLU A 128 5.34 -20.26 5.88
C GLU A 128 4.61 -19.97 7.21
N ASP A 129 4.19 -18.72 7.44
CA ASP A 129 3.43 -18.34 8.61
C ASP A 129 1.93 -18.52 8.37
N LYS A 130 1.34 -19.49 9.08
CA LYS A 130 -0.09 -19.79 8.99
C LYS A 130 -0.97 -18.62 9.47
N GLU A 131 -0.44 -17.75 10.33
CA GLU A 131 -1.19 -16.57 10.81
C GLU A 131 -1.38 -15.53 9.72
N GLU A 132 -0.49 -15.47 8.73
CA GLU A 132 -0.55 -14.52 7.60
C GLU A 132 -1.10 -15.18 6.33
N ALA A 133 -0.71 -16.43 6.06
CA ALA A 133 -1.10 -17.18 4.88
C ALA A 133 -2.62 -17.45 4.81
N LEU A 134 -3.26 -17.79 5.95
CA LEU A 134 -4.70 -18.08 6.00
C LEU A 134 -5.56 -16.85 5.68
N PRO A 135 -5.35 -15.68 6.32
CA PRO A 135 -6.03 -14.44 5.96
C PRO A 135 -5.82 -14.01 4.51
N ALA A 136 -4.58 -14.09 4.01
CA ALA A 136 -4.26 -13.73 2.63
C ALA A 136 -4.99 -14.64 1.62
N PHE A 137 -5.01 -15.95 1.88
CA PHE A 137 -5.74 -16.90 1.05
C PHE A 137 -7.26 -16.62 1.04
N LEU A 138 -7.85 -16.38 2.22
CA LEU A 138 -9.28 -16.07 2.31
C LEU A 138 -9.62 -14.76 1.59
N MET A 139 -8.77 -13.74 1.73
CA MET A 139 -8.93 -12.46 1.05
C MET A 139 -9.04 -12.64 -0.47
N VAL A 140 -8.10 -13.39 -1.06
CA VAL A 140 -8.10 -13.69 -2.50
C VAL A 140 -9.34 -14.50 -2.89
N ALA A 141 -9.64 -15.58 -2.15
CA ALA A 141 -10.77 -16.44 -2.46
C ALA A 141 -12.10 -15.68 -2.44
N VAL A 142 -12.34 -14.87 -1.41
CA VAL A 142 -13.57 -14.07 -1.29
C VAL A 142 -13.62 -12.98 -2.36
N ALA A 143 -12.52 -12.28 -2.63
CA ALA A 143 -12.48 -11.24 -3.67
C ALA A 143 -12.84 -11.81 -5.06
N THR A 144 -12.29 -12.97 -5.42
CA THR A 144 -12.57 -13.62 -6.70
C THR A 144 -13.99 -14.19 -6.77
N LEU A 145 -14.47 -14.86 -5.71
CA LEU A 145 -15.79 -15.50 -5.73
C LEU A 145 -16.94 -14.51 -5.66
N THR A 146 -16.75 -13.38 -4.99
CA THR A 146 -17.78 -12.33 -4.85
C THR A 146 -17.70 -11.25 -5.91
N PHE A 147 -16.65 -11.27 -6.75
CA PHE A 147 -16.31 -10.19 -7.69
C PHE A 147 -16.29 -8.81 -7.02
N ASN A 148 -15.94 -8.76 -5.73
CA ASN A 148 -15.93 -7.55 -4.92
C ASN A 148 -14.65 -7.51 -4.09
N LEU A 149 -13.75 -6.59 -4.46
CA LEU A 149 -12.46 -6.43 -3.79
C LEU A 149 -12.64 -6.05 -2.31
N GLY A 150 -13.55 -5.12 -2.02
CA GLY A 150 -13.80 -4.63 -0.65
C GLY A 150 -14.31 -5.74 0.28
N ALA A 151 -15.18 -6.62 -0.22
CA ALA A 151 -15.64 -7.79 0.55
C ALA A 151 -14.50 -8.76 0.87
N GLY A 152 -13.59 -8.98 -0.09
CA GLY A 152 -12.38 -9.78 0.12
C GLY A 152 -11.45 -9.19 1.17
N ILE A 153 -11.14 -7.89 1.07
CA ILE A 153 -10.26 -7.19 2.02
C ILE A 153 -10.82 -7.29 3.44
N ILE A 154 -12.12 -7.01 3.62
CA ILE A 154 -12.77 -7.09 4.94
C ILE A 154 -12.74 -8.53 5.48
N ALA A 155 -13.06 -9.53 4.67
CA ALA A 155 -13.05 -10.93 5.11
C ALA A 155 -11.65 -11.39 5.56
N GLY A 156 -10.61 -11.02 4.81
CA GLY A 156 -9.22 -11.28 5.17
C GLY A 156 -8.81 -10.60 6.47
N LEU A 157 -9.10 -9.30 6.61
CA LEU A 157 -8.81 -8.54 7.84
C LEU A 157 -9.55 -9.10 9.06
N LEU A 158 -10.81 -9.48 8.92
CA LEU A 158 -11.59 -10.09 10.00
C LEU A 158 -11.01 -11.43 10.42
N LEU A 159 -10.59 -12.27 9.47
CA LEU A 159 -9.94 -13.54 9.79
C LEU A 159 -8.60 -13.33 10.49
N TRP A 160 -7.77 -12.39 10.01
CA TRP A 160 -6.51 -12.05 10.67
C TRP A 160 -6.74 -11.57 12.10
N LEU A 161 -7.72 -10.68 12.31
CA LEU A 161 -8.08 -10.20 13.63
C LEU A 161 -8.60 -11.33 14.54
N ALA A 162 -9.41 -12.25 14.00
CA ALA A 162 -9.90 -13.42 14.72
C ALA A 162 -8.74 -14.34 15.15
N ILE A 163 -7.78 -14.60 14.27
CA ILE A 163 -6.59 -15.40 14.60
C ILE A 163 -5.77 -14.72 15.70
N GLN A 164 -5.49 -13.41 15.55
CA GLN A 164 -4.69 -12.69 16.55
C GLN A 164 -5.40 -12.60 17.91
N THR A 165 -6.71 -12.38 17.94
CA THR A 165 -7.48 -12.35 19.20
C THR A 165 -7.55 -13.71 19.90
N VAL A 166 -7.67 -14.80 19.14
CA VAL A 166 -7.67 -16.16 19.70
C VAL A 166 -6.28 -16.60 20.17
N LEU A 167 -5.21 -16.14 19.50
CA LEU A 167 -3.83 -16.46 19.87
C LEU A 167 -3.23 -15.50 20.92
N ALA A 168 -3.78 -14.30 21.07
CA ALA A 168 -3.41 -13.33 22.11
C ALA A 168 -3.35 -13.93 23.53
N PRO A 169 -4.34 -14.72 24.02
CA PRO A 169 -4.26 -15.35 25.35
C PRO A 169 -3.16 -16.41 25.47
N ARG A 170 -2.72 -17.04 24.37
CA ARG A 170 -1.57 -17.96 24.38
C ARG A 170 -0.24 -17.21 24.46
N ARG A 171 -0.11 -16.07 23.76
CA ARG A 171 1.06 -15.17 23.85
C ARG A 171 1.18 -14.51 25.22
N LEU A 172 0.04 -14.18 25.84
CA LEU A 172 -0.06 -13.73 27.24
C LEU A 172 0.51 -14.74 28.25
N ARG A 173 0.26 -16.05 28.05
CA ARG A 173 0.83 -17.12 28.89
C ARG A 173 2.31 -17.38 28.63
N ALA A 174 2.86 -16.95 27.49
CA ALA A 174 4.27 -17.07 27.12
C ALA A 174 5.15 -15.91 27.64
N GLY A 175 4.59 -14.93 28.37
CA GLY A 175 5.37 -13.96 29.13
C GLY A 175 5.77 -12.67 28.40
N SER A 176 5.21 -12.36 27.23
CA SER A 176 5.32 -11.03 26.62
C SER A 176 4.00 -10.27 26.75
N SER A 177 3.92 -9.42 27.76
CA SER A 177 2.70 -8.67 28.11
C SER A 177 2.20 -7.80 26.94
N PRO A 178 1.00 -8.07 26.37
CA PRO A 178 0.38 -7.27 25.30
C PRO A 178 0.15 -5.82 25.72
N CYS A 179 -0.10 -5.58 27.01
CA CYS A 179 -0.25 -4.23 27.56
C CYS A 179 1.03 -3.40 27.41
N MET A 180 2.21 -4.03 27.37
CA MET A 180 3.48 -3.35 27.18
C MET A 180 3.71 -3.01 25.70
N ARG A 181 3.24 -3.86 24.77
CA ARG A 181 3.28 -3.62 23.32
C ARG A 181 2.22 -2.59 22.89
N ILE A 182 1.02 -2.62 23.46
CA ILE A 182 0.00 -1.57 23.21
C ILE A 182 0.45 -0.24 23.80
N LYS A 183 1.07 -0.24 24.99
CA LYS A 183 1.64 0.98 25.58
C LYS A 183 2.86 1.49 24.80
N SER A 184 3.69 0.61 24.24
CA SER A 184 4.79 1.03 23.36
C SER A 184 4.28 1.56 22.02
N LEU A 185 3.27 0.92 21.42
CA LEU A 185 2.63 1.39 20.18
C LEU A 185 1.90 2.72 20.39
N TRP A 186 1.28 2.92 21.56
CA TRP A 186 0.65 4.19 21.92
C TRP A 186 1.67 5.29 22.20
N ASN A 187 2.79 4.96 22.88
CA ASN A 187 3.90 5.90 23.09
C ASN A 187 4.58 6.28 21.77
N ASP A 188 4.79 5.30 20.88
CA ASP A 188 5.38 5.50 19.56
C ASP A 188 4.50 6.43 18.71
N ALA A 189 3.17 6.22 18.72
CA ALA A 189 2.20 7.10 18.03
C ALA A 189 2.17 8.53 18.61
N THR A 190 2.40 8.71 19.92
CA THR A 190 2.55 10.05 20.51
C THR A 190 3.91 10.69 20.22
N SER A 191 4.98 9.90 20.00
CA SER A 191 6.29 10.42 19.62
C SER A 191 6.32 10.96 18.19
N GLU A 192 5.54 10.35 17.28
CA GLU A 192 5.34 10.82 15.91
C GLU A 192 4.75 12.25 15.83
N SER A 193 3.97 12.66 16.83
CA SER A 193 3.45 14.04 16.95
C SER A 193 4.54 15.08 17.26
N GLU A 194 5.67 14.70 17.87
CA GLU A 194 6.78 15.63 18.12
C GLU A 194 7.65 15.85 16.88
N TYR A 195 7.80 14.84 16.00
CA TYR A 195 8.50 14.98 14.71
C TYR A 195 7.78 15.94 13.75
N GLU A 196 6.48 16.14 13.92
CA GLU A 196 5.67 17.09 13.15
C GLU A 196 6.05 18.57 13.41
N LYS A 197 6.76 18.88 14.51
CA LYS A 197 7.16 20.25 14.88
C LYS A 197 8.57 20.66 14.43
N MET A 198 9.34 19.77 13.80
CA MET A 198 10.70 20.08 13.37
C MET A 198 10.71 20.84 12.02
N PRO A 199 11.37 22.02 11.93
CA PRO A 199 11.47 22.75 10.67
C PRO A 199 12.28 21.96 9.63
N ALA A 200 11.83 21.99 8.37
CA ALA A 200 12.20 21.13 7.24
C ALA A 200 13.67 21.18 6.74
N LYS A 201 14.66 21.54 7.57
CA LYS A 201 16.06 21.69 7.16
C LYS A 201 17.12 21.17 8.12
N THR A 202 16.76 20.36 9.11
CA THR A 202 17.75 19.66 9.95
C THR A 202 18.08 18.29 9.36
N PRO A 203 19.35 17.93 9.12
CA PRO A 203 19.71 16.57 8.77
C PRO A 203 19.33 15.66 9.95
N LEU A 204 18.72 14.51 9.64
CA LEU A 204 18.48 13.46 10.64
C LEU A 204 19.81 13.14 11.35
N PRO A 205 19.83 13.00 12.69
CA PRO A 205 21.04 12.62 13.38
C PRO A 205 21.51 11.27 12.82
N SER A 206 22.71 11.28 12.26
CA SER A 206 23.40 10.07 11.81
C SER A 206 23.57 9.16 13.01
N GLU A 207 22.79 8.08 13.07
CA GLU A 207 23.17 6.94 13.92
C GLU A 207 24.45 6.33 13.34
N GLU A 208 25.47 6.22 14.19
CA GLU A 208 26.70 5.49 13.90
C GLU A 208 26.38 4.08 13.39
N PRO A 209 27.17 3.55 12.44
CA PRO A 209 26.86 2.29 11.80
C PRO A 209 26.94 1.13 12.80
N ALA A 210 25.77 0.60 13.17
CA ALA A 210 25.65 -0.69 13.81
C ALA A 210 26.12 -1.77 12.83
N GLU A 211 27.37 -2.19 13.01
CA GLU A 211 27.97 -3.48 12.71
C GLU A 211 27.14 -4.41 11.80
N ILE A 212 27.56 -4.48 10.54
CA ILE A 212 27.13 -5.50 9.58
C ILE A 212 27.53 -6.87 10.14
N ARG A 213 26.59 -7.58 10.78
CA ARG A 213 26.70 -9.02 10.94
C ARG A 213 26.57 -9.65 9.56
N THR A 214 27.72 -9.94 8.98
CA THR A 214 27.91 -10.76 7.79
C THR A 214 27.25 -12.12 7.99
N VAL A 215 26.11 -12.35 7.32
CA VAL A 215 25.71 -13.70 6.93
C VAL A 215 26.33 -13.93 5.57
N GLY A 216 27.29 -14.85 5.52
CA GLY A 216 28.23 -15.03 4.41
C GLY A 216 27.60 -15.49 3.08
N PRO A 217 28.41 -15.52 2.01
CA PRO A 217 27.95 -15.81 0.66
C PRO A 217 27.96 -17.32 0.41
N GLU A 218 26.90 -18.02 0.76
CA GLU A 218 26.58 -19.33 0.19
C GLU A 218 25.06 -19.44 0.09
N VAL A 219 24.54 -19.38 -1.14
CA VAL A 219 23.46 -20.19 -1.74
C VAL A 219 23.03 -19.45 -3.03
N TYR A 220 23.90 -19.47 -4.03
CA TYR A 220 23.51 -19.40 -5.44
C TYR A 220 24.30 -20.50 -6.14
N GLY A 221 23.66 -21.66 -6.26
CA GLY A 221 24.21 -22.83 -6.90
C GLY A 221 23.14 -23.91 -6.94
N VAL A 222 22.87 -24.38 -8.16
CA VAL A 222 21.98 -25.48 -8.56
C VAL A 222 20.62 -25.04 -9.13
N ILE A 223 20.65 -24.88 -10.46
CA ILE A 223 19.66 -25.27 -11.50
C ILE A 223 18.24 -24.70 -11.38
#